data_AF-A0A1X9NPQ1-F1
#
_entry.id   AF-A0A1X9NPQ1-F1
#
_cell.length_a   1.000
_cell.length_b   1.000
_cell.length_c   1.000
_cell.angle_alpha   90.00
_cell.angle_beta   90.00
_cell.angle_gamma   90.00
#
_symmetry.space_group_name_H-M   'P 1'
#
loop_
_entity.id
_entity.type
_entity.pdbx_description
1 polymer ?
#
loop_
_entity_poly.entity_id
_entity_poly.type
_entity_poly.pdbx_seq_one_letter_code
_entity_poly.pdbx_strand_id
1 'polypeptide(L)'
;MAEDDRDEGETEVNPVDLLKKVEKQAATNKILMIAAMAISGIIISVMATGMTVMFLRISALTEASQIEEEDPLEEQFIALEQQLMLLADFRKSELKKITAYTKQLDKIASDCSLEKAAPYQGFLSTRERDFQKLVTTIKTGTSDLAAMSKGSKKWLDIHNKTLDDLKDLSIERNAKLDKLIKRAK
;
A
#
# COMPACT_ATOMS: atom_id res chain seq x y z
N MET A 1 45.81 -93.28 86.29
CA MET A 1 46.35 -94.48 85.63
C MET A 1 45.90 -94.35 84.18
N ALA A 2 46.70 -93.65 83.37
CA ALA A 2 47.82 -94.21 82.62
C ALA A 2 47.27 -95.10 81.49
N GLU A 3 47.58 -94.94 80.21
CA GLU A 3 48.65 -94.24 79.48
C GLU A 3 48.27 -94.34 77.98
N ASP A 4 49.03 -93.63 77.14
CA ASP A 4 49.30 -93.95 75.73
C ASP A 4 48.16 -93.86 74.70
N ASP A 5 48.38 -93.40 73.47
CA ASP A 5 49.44 -92.65 72.81
C ASP A 5 48.93 -92.42 71.37
N ARG A 6 49.38 -91.32 70.76
CA ARG A 6 49.76 -91.16 69.34
C ARG A 6 49.07 -92.00 68.24
N ASP A 7 48.44 -91.31 67.28
CA ASP A 7 48.83 -91.27 65.85
C ASP A 7 47.74 -90.49 65.09
N GLU A 8 48.03 -89.32 64.51
CA GLU A 8 48.68 -89.15 63.20
C GLU A 8 47.97 -89.90 62.06
N GLY A 9 47.47 -89.12 61.11
CA GLY A 9 46.74 -89.59 59.94
C GLY A 9 46.45 -88.43 59.01
N GLU A 10 47.50 -87.69 58.66
CA GLU A 10 47.50 -86.68 57.62
C GLU A 10 46.99 -87.24 56.28
N THR A 11 46.18 -86.43 55.60
CA THR A 11 46.08 -86.27 54.14
C THR A 11 46.27 -87.48 53.22
N GLU A 12 45.21 -87.82 52.49
CA GLU A 12 45.34 -88.07 51.05
C GLU A 12 44.29 -87.25 50.29
N VAL A 13 44.58 -85.97 50.16
CA VAL A 13 43.94 -85.14 49.14
C VAL A 13 44.46 -85.63 47.79
N ASN A 14 43.66 -86.40 47.07
CA ASN A 14 44.06 -86.93 45.77
C ASN A 14 44.37 -85.77 44.81
N PRO A 15 45.63 -85.59 44.38
CA PRO A 15 46.06 -84.44 43.58
C PRO A 15 45.37 -84.43 42.20
N VAL A 16 44.88 -85.59 41.72
CA VAL A 16 44.23 -85.72 40.42
C VAL A 16 42.84 -85.07 40.41
N ASP A 17 42.10 -85.13 41.52
CA ASP A 17 40.77 -84.52 41.61
C ASP A 17 40.82 -83.00 41.79
N LEU A 18 41.84 -82.50 42.50
CA LEU A 18 42.13 -81.07 42.54
C LEU A 18 42.59 -80.55 41.17
N LEU A 19 43.46 -81.29 40.47
CA LEU A 19 43.90 -80.93 39.12
C LEU A 19 42.73 -80.88 38.14
N LYS A 20 41.83 -81.88 38.14
CA LYS A 20 40.62 -81.87 37.30
C LYS A 20 39.69 -80.70 37.63
N LYS A 21 39.56 -80.34 38.91
CA LYS A 21 38.71 -79.22 39.34
C LYS A 21 39.32 -77.87 38.91
N VAL A 22 40.64 -77.71 39.05
CA VAL A 22 41.38 -76.51 38.61
C VAL A 22 41.40 -76.40 37.09
N GLU A 23 41.57 -77.50 36.35
CA GLU A 23 41.54 -77.53 34.89
C GLU A 23 40.14 -77.18 34.36
N LYS A 24 39.08 -77.74 34.96
CA LYS A 24 37.69 -77.38 34.62
C LYS A 24 37.39 -75.91 34.95
N GLN A 25 37.89 -75.40 36.07
CA GLN A 25 37.71 -74.00 36.46
C GLN A 25 38.51 -73.04 35.56
N ALA A 26 39.72 -73.43 35.15
CA ALA A 26 40.54 -72.69 34.19
C ALA A 26 39.93 -72.70 32.78
N ALA A 27 39.37 -73.82 32.33
CA ALA A 27 38.66 -73.91 31.06
C ALA A 27 37.39 -73.04 31.06
N THR A 28 36.64 -73.04 32.16
CA THR A 28 35.44 -72.20 32.31
C THR A 28 35.80 -70.72 32.32
N ASN A 29 36.89 -70.34 33.00
CA ASN A 29 37.37 -68.95 33.01
C ASN A 29 37.88 -68.50 31.62
N LYS A 30 38.54 -69.38 30.86
CA LYS A 30 38.95 -69.10 29.48
C LYS A 30 37.73 -68.86 28.56
N ILE A 31 36.69 -69.69 28.67
CA ILE A 31 35.45 -69.51 27.89
C ILE A 31 34.76 -68.20 28.28
N LEU A 32 34.71 -67.86 29.56
CA LEU A 32 34.13 -66.60 30.04
C LEU A 32 34.93 -65.38 29.55
N MET A 33 36.26 -65.44 29.55
CA MET A 33 37.13 -64.42 28.95
C MET A 33 36.88 -64.22 27.46
N ILE A 34 36.76 -65.31 26.70
CA ILE A 34 36.48 -65.26 25.25
C ILE A 34 35.09 -64.66 24.99
N ALA A 35 34.08 -65.08 25.77
CA ALA A 35 32.72 -64.53 25.67
C ALA A 35 32.69 -63.03 26.02
N ALA A 36 33.38 -62.62 27.08
CA ALA A 36 33.49 -61.22 27.48
C ALA A 36 34.19 -60.36 26.41
N MET A 37 35.24 -60.89 25.77
CA MET A 37 35.94 -60.19 24.68
C MET A 37 35.05 -60.05 23.44
N ALA A 38 34.28 -61.08 23.07
CA ALA A 38 33.34 -61.02 21.96
C ALA A 38 32.22 -60.00 22.20
N ILE A 39 31.64 -59.98 23.41
CA ILE A 39 30.59 -59.01 23.77
C ILE A 39 31.13 -57.58 23.77
N SER A 40 32.33 -57.37 24.33
CA SER A 40 32.98 -56.05 24.33
C SER A 40 33.23 -55.54 22.90
N GLY A 41 33.70 -56.41 21.99
CA GLY A 41 33.89 -56.05 20.59
C GLY A 41 32.61 -55.62 19.88
N ILE A 42 31.49 -56.32 20.15
CA ILE A 42 30.17 -55.96 19.60
C ILE A 42 29.74 -54.58 20.12
N ILE A 43 29.86 -54.32 21.42
CA ILE A 43 29.46 -53.03 22.02
C ILE A 43 30.25 -51.87 21.39
N ILE A 44 31.56 -52.02 21.24
CA ILE A 44 32.42 -50.98 20.63
C ILE A 44 32.01 -50.71 19.19
N SER A 45 31.72 -51.76 18.41
CA SER A 45 31.29 -51.60 17.01
C SER A 45 29.96 -50.85 16.88
N VAL A 46 29.00 -51.12 17.78
CA VAL A 46 27.70 -50.44 17.79
C VAL A 46 27.86 -48.98 18.20
N MET A 47 28.70 -48.70 19.22
CA MET A 47 28.97 -47.32 19.64
C MET A 47 29.67 -46.51 18.54
N ALA A 48 30.68 -47.08 17.89
CA ALA A 48 31.39 -46.41 16.78
C ALA A 48 30.42 -46.08 15.64
N THR A 49 29.61 -47.05 15.21
CA THR A 49 28.60 -46.84 14.16
C THR A 49 27.58 -45.78 14.58
N GLY A 50 27.11 -45.82 15.83
CA GLY A 50 26.17 -44.83 16.37
C GLY A 50 26.75 -43.41 16.39
N MET A 51 28.00 -43.25 16.80
CA MET A 51 28.69 -41.95 16.74
C MET A 51 28.85 -41.45 15.32
N THR A 52 29.24 -42.31 14.36
CA THR A 52 29.37 -41.91 12.95
C THR A 52 28.03 -41.46 12.37
N VAL A 53 26.94 -42.18 12.64
CA VAL A 53 25.59 -41.80 12.18
C VAL A 53 25.16 -40.48 12.80
N MET A 54 25.44 -40.27 14.09
CA MET A 54 25.12 -39.02 14.78
C MET A 54 25.92 -37.84 14.20
N PHE A 55 27.22 -38.03 13.94
CA PHE A 55 28.05 -37.02 13.29
C PHE A 55 27.54 -36.70 11.89
N LEU A 56 27.21 -37.69 11.07
CA LEU A 56 26.67 -37.47 9.72
C LEU A 56 25.33 -36.73 9.76
N ARG A 57 24.46 -37.03 10.73
CA ARG A 57 23.19 -36.32 10.91
C ARG A 57 23.40 -34.88 11.36
N ILE A 58 24.32 -34.64 12.28
CA ILE A 58 24.67 -33.28 12.74
C ILE A 58 25.29 -32.50 11.59
N SER A 59 26.23 -33.08 10.84
CA SER A 59 26.82 -32.44 9.66
C SER A 59 25.77 -32.12 8.60
N ALA A 60 24.84 -33.04 8.31
CA ALA A 60 23.74 -32.77 7.38
C ALA A 60 22.77 -31.68 7.89
N LEU A 61 22.53 -31.59 9.20
CA LEU A 61 21.75 -30.51 9.80
C LEU A 61 22.49 -29.16 9.77
N THR A 62 23.80 -29.17 10.00
CA THR A 62 24.65 -27.98 9.94
C THR A 62 24.76 -27.46 8.51
N GLU A 63 24.92 -28.36 7.52
CA GLU A 63 24.97 -28.01 6.10
C GLU A 63 23.60 -27.50 5.62
N ALA A 64 22.50 -28.09 6.07
CA ALA A 64 21.15 -27.58 5.82
C ALA A 64 20.87 -26.21 6.50
N SER A 65 21.52 -25.91 7.63
CA SER A 65 21.41 -24.61 8.31
C SER A 65 22.29 -23.50 7.69
N GLN A 66 23.23 -23.87 6.82
CA GLN A 66 24.12 -22.93 6.11
C GLN A 66 23.61 -22.57 4.71
N ILE A 67 22.62 -23.28 4.18
CA ILE A 67 21.93 -22.91 2.95
C ILE A 67 20.87 -21.87 3.32
N GLU A 68 21.27 -20.60 3.20
CA GLU A 68 20.43 -19.44 2.89
C GLU A 68 18.95 -19.54 3.33
N GLU A 69 18.66 -19.13 4.56
CA GLU A 69 17.47 -18.29 4.75
C GLU A 69 17.85 -16.88 4.30
N GLU A 70 17.89 -16.64 2.98
CA GLU A 70 17.56 -15.32 2.46
C GLU A 70 16.12 -15.07 2.91
N ASP A 71 15.96 -14.31 4.00
CA ASP A 71 14.69 -14.12 4.67
C ASP A 71 13.71 -13.48 3.67
N PRO A 72 12.69 -14.22 3.16
CA PRO A 72 11.73 -13.69 2.19
C PRO A 72 10.93 -12.52 2.77
N LEU A 73 11.04 -12.27 4.08
CA LEU A 73 10.50 -11.12 4.77
C LEU A 73 11.28 -9.83 4.45
N GLU A 74 12.60 -9.88 4.27
CA GLU A 74 13.44 -8.70 4.03
C GLU A 74 13.18 -8.12 2.62
N GLU A 75 13.04 -8.97 1.61
CA GLU A 75 12.60 -8.54 0.26
C GLU A 75 11.20 -7.93 0.28
N GLN A 76 10.28 -8.49 1.06
CA GLN A 76 8.94 -7.95 1.23
C GLN A 76 8.94 -6.59 1.94
N PHE A 77 9.82 -6.40 2.94
CA PHE A 77 10.01 -5.11 3.60
C PHE A 77 10.57 -4.06 2.64
N ILE A 78 11.57 -4.40 1.85
CA ILE A 78 12.16 -3.50 0.84
C ILE A 78 11.10 -3.11 -0.21
N ALA A 79 10.33 -4.09 -0.71
CA ALA A 79 9.26 -3.84 -1.68
C ALA A 79 8.15 -2.94 -1.08
N LEU A 80 7.78 -3.16 0.19
CA LEU A 80 6.79 -2.36 0.88
C LEU A 80 7.28 -0.92 1.13
N GLU A 81 8.54 -0.74 1.49
CA GLU A 81 9.16 0.57 1.67
C GLU A 81 9.18 1.37 0.36
N GLN A 82 9.53 0.71 -0.76
CA GLN A 82 9.46 1.32 -2.09
C GLN A 82 8.03 1.74 -2.46
N GLN A 83 7.03 0.91 -2.18
CA GLN A 83 5.62 1.25 -2.43
C GLN A 83 5.15 2.42 -1.56
N LEU A 84 5.57 2.47 -0.29
CA LEU A 84 5.29 3.58 0.62
C LEU A 84 5.92 4.89 0.14
N MET A 85 7.16 4.83 -0.35
CA MET A 85 7.85 6.00 -0.90
C MET A 85 7.14 6.53 -2.16
N LEU A 86 6.75 5.63 -3.07
CA LEU A 86 6.01 5.99 -4.27
C LEU A 86 4.63 6.59 -3.94
N LEU A 87 3.94 6.03 -2.96
CA LEU A 87 2.66 6.56 -2.48
C LEU A 87 2.82 7.93 -1.80
N ALA A 88 3.89 8.13 -1.05
CA ALA A 88 4.20 9.42 -0.43
C ALA A 88 4.50 10.50 -1.48
N ASP A 89 5.28 10.16 -2.51
CA ASP A 89 5.56 11.06 -3.63
C ASP A 89 4.31 11.35 -4.47
N PHE A 90 3.47 10.33 -4.73
CA PHE A 90 2.18 10.52 -5.38
C PHE A 90 1.29 11.47 -4.58
N ARG A 91 1.16 11.25 -3.26
CA ARG A 91 0.39 12.14 -2.38
C ARG A 91 0.91 13.57 -2.42
N LYS A 92 2.23 13.77 -2.38
CA LYS A 92 2.86 15.10 -2.45
C LYS A 92 2.61 15.78 -3.80
N SER A 93 2.65 15.02 -4.90
CA SER A 93 2.33 15.49 -6.25
C SER A 93 0.86 15.92 -6.34
N GLU A 94 -0.07 15.09 -5.88
CA GLU A 94 -1.50 15.41 -5.87
C GLU A 94 -1.81 16.61 -4.98
N LEU A 95 -1.20 16.72 -3.80
CA LEU A 95 -1.39 17.87 -2.92
C LEU A 95 -0.92 19.18 -3.58
N LYS A 96 0.18 19.14 -4.35
CA LYS A 96 0.66 20.28 -5.13
C LYS A 96 -0.33 20.67 -6.23
N LYS A 97 -0.88 19.68 -6.96
CA LYS A 97 -1.90 19.93 -7.99
C LYS A 97 -3.16 20.55 -7.38
N ILE A 98 -3.66 19.99 -6.29
CA ILE A 98 -4.82 20.52 -5.57
C ILE A 98 -4.55 21.97 -5.14
N THR A 99 -3.42 22.24 -4.51
CA THR A 99 -3.05 23.60 -4.09
C THR A 99 -2.97 24.57 -5.29
N ALA A 100 -2.42 24.12 -6.41
CA ALA A 100 -2.35 24.91 -7.64
C ALA A 100 -3.75 25.21 -8.20
N TYR A 101 -4.64 24.22 -8.23
CA TYR A 101 -6.03 24.40 -8.66
C TYR A 101 -6.81 25.31 -7.71
N THR A 102 -6.65 25.17 -6.40
CA THR A 102 -7.26 26.08 -5.43
C THR A 102 -6.82 27.52 -5.67
N LYS A 103 -5.52 27.75 -5.89
CA LYS A 103 -5.00 29.09 -6.21
C LYS A 103 -5.55 29.63 -7.54
N GLN A 104 -5.75 28.78 -8.54
CA GLN A 104 -6.38 29.17 -9.80
C GLN A 104 -7.86 29.52 -9.60
N LEU A 105 -8.58 28.75 -8.80
CA LEU A 105 -9.98 29.02 -8.45
C LEU A 105 -10.11 30.34 -7.69
N ASP A 106 -9.25 30.60 -6.71
CA ASP A 106 -9.22 31.87 -5.98
C ASP A 106 -8.94 33.05 -6.91
N LYS A 107 -8.04 32.88 -7.87
CA LYS A 107 -7.78 33.89 -8.90
C LYS A 107 -9.01 34.12 -9.77
N ILE A 108 -9.66 33.07 -10.25
CA ILE A 108 -10.90 33.18 -11.06
C ILE A 108 -12.01 33.83 -10.24
N ALA A 109 -12.18 33.46 -8.96
CA ALA A 109 -13.16 34.08 -8.07
C ALA A 109 -12.87 35.57 -7.85
N SER A 110 -11.61 35.95 -7.71
CA SER A 110 -11.17 37.34 -7.62
C SER A 110 -11.36 38.11 -8.94
N ASP A 111 -11.16 37.46 -10.09
CA ASP A 111 -11.33 38.07 -11.42
C ASP A 111 -12.81 38.21 -11.81
N CYS A 112 -13.65 37.25 -11.43
CA CYS A 112 -15.11 37.30 -11.55
C CYS A 112 -15.78 38.04 -10.37
N SER A 113 -15.00 38.72 -9.53
CA SER A 113 -15.56 39.50 -8.43
C SER A 113 -16.49 40.58 -8.93
N LEU A 114 -17.52 40.83 -8.14
CA LEU A 114 -18.60 41.75 -8.49
C LEU A 114 -18.09 43.19 -8.63
N GLU A 115 -17.07 43.56 -7.86
CA GLU A 115 -16.38 44.85 -7.96
C GLU A 115 -15.74 45.09 -9.34
N LYS A 116 -15.11 44.06 -9.92
CA LYS A 116 -14.54 44.14 -11.29
C LYS A 116 -15.62 44.15 -12.37
N ALA A 117 -16.80 43.58 -12.09
CA ALA A 117 -17.95 43.60 -12.99
C ALA A 117 -18.76 44.91 -12.93
N ALA A 118 -18.64 45.70 -11.85
CA ALA A 118 -19.36 46.95 -11.64
C ALA A 118 -19.23 47.98 -12.80
N PRO A 119 -18.04 48.27 -13.37
CA PRO A 119 -17.93 49.20 -14.50
C PRO A 119 -18.67 48.71 -15.75
N TYR A 120 -18.71 47.39 -15.98
CA TYR A 120 -19.43 46.80 -17.10
C TYR A 120 -20.95 46.91 -16.93
N GLN A 121 -21.47 46.85 -15.70
CA GLN A 121 -22.90 47.01 -15.43
C GLN A 121 -23.38 48.42 -15.78
N GLY A 122 -22.63 49.45 -15.37
CA GLY A 122 -22.93 50.84 -15.72
C GLY A 122 -22.87 51.07 -17.23
N PHE A 123 -21.82 50.56 -17.89
CA PHE A 123 -21.69 50.62 -19.34
C PHE A 123 -22.87 49.96 -20.07
N LEU A 124 -23.29 48.76 -19.66
CA LEU A 124 -24.40 48.04 -20.27
C LEU A 124 -25.74 48.75 -20.09
N SER A 125 -26.02 49.31 -18.90
CA SER A 125 -27.25 50.09 -18.68
C SER A 125 -27.27 51.36 -19.53
N THR A 126 -26.15 52.08 -19.60
CA THR A 126 -26.04 53.28 -20.47
C THR A 126 -26.24 52.93 -21.93
N ARG A 127 -25.58 51.86 -22.42
CA ARG A 127 -25.74 51.38 -23.79
C ARG A 127 -27.20 51.04 -24.12
N GLU A 128 -27.93 50.48 -23.16
CA GLU A 128 -29.34 50.16 -23.35
C GLU A 128 -30.21 51.41 -23.46
N ARG A 129 -29.95 52.44 -22.63
CA ARG A 129 -30.65 53.73 -22.74
C ARG A 129 -30.34 54.43 -24.06
N ASP A 130 -29.09 54.39 -24.51
CA ASP A 130 -28.69 54.96 -25.80
C ASP A 130 -29.40 54.25 -26.96
N PHE A 131 -29.54 52.92 -26.88
CA PHE A 131 -30.31 52.15 -27.87
C PHE A 131 -31.79 52.55 -27.89
N GLN A 132 -32.43 52.73 -26.74
CA GLN A 132 -33.82 53.20 -26.67
C GLN A 132 -33.99 54.58 -27.32
N LYS A 133 -33.02 55.47 -27.09
CA LYS A 133 -32.98 56.80 -27.69
C LYS A 133 -32.77 56.74 -29.20
N LEU A 134 -31.89 55.85 -29.67
CA LEU A 134 -31.66 55.62 -31.10
C LEU A 134 -32.94 55.13 -31.79
N VAL A 135 -33.58 54.08 -31.26
CA VAL A 135 -34.82 53.53 -31.82
C VAL A 135 -35.93 54.58 -31.83
N THR A 136 -36.07 55.36 -30.76
CA THR A 136 -37.07 56.43 -30.68
C THR A 136 -36.79 57.52 -31.73
N THR A 137 -35.53 57.94 -31.88
CA THR A 137 -35.12 58.93 -32.90
C THR A 137 -35.37 58.42 -34.33
N ILE A 138 -35.09 57.14 -34.60
CA ILE A 138 -35.37 56.52 -35.90
C ILE A 138 -36.88 56.51 -36.16
N LYS A 139 -37.68 56.14 -35.16
CA LYS A 139 -39.15 56.11 -35.27
C LYS A 139 -39.71 57.49 -35.59
N THR A 140 -39.28 58.53 -34.85
CA THR A 140 -39.73 59.90 -35.10
C THR A 140 -39.27 60.42 -36.45
N GLY A 141 -37.98 60.25 -36.79
CA GLY A 141 -37.44 60.71 -38.06
C GLY A 141 -38.10 60.03 -39.26
N THR A 142 -38.45 58.75 -39.14
CA THR A 142 -39.18 58.05 -40.20
C THR A 142 -40.65 58.48 -40.27
N SER A 143 -41.27 58.79 -39.13
CA SER A 143 -42.63 59.34 -39.10
C SER A 143 -42.70 60.68 -39.81
N ASP A 144 -41.72 61.56 -39.58
CA ASP A 144 -41.62 62.85 -40.26
C ASP A 144 -41.40 62.64 -41.77
N LEU A 145 -40.54 61.70 -42.15
CA LEU A 145 -40.32 61.34 -43.55
C LEU A 145 -41.57 60.74 -44.21
N ALA A 146 -42.37 59.98 -43.47
CA ALA A 146 -43.66 59.44 -43.90
C ALA A 146 -44.72 60.53 -44.08
N ALA A 147 -44.66 61.61 -43.30
CA ALA A 147 -45.53 62.76 -43.52
C ALA A 147 -45.20 63.49 -44.84
N MET A 148 -43.93 63.46 -45.28
CA MET A 148 -43.45 64.18 -46.48
C MET A 148 -43.54 63.37 -47.78
N SER A 149 -43.58 62.04 -47.72
CA SER A 149 -43.57 61.15 -48.90
C SER A 149 -44.59 60.00 -48.77
N LYS A 150 -45.34 59.71 -49.85
CA LYS A 150 -46.33 58.62 -49.87
C LYS A 150 -45.70 57.23 -49.70
N GLY A 151 -44.47 57.02 -50.16
CA GLY A 151 -43.78 55.73 -50.09
C GLY A 151 -43.31 55.39 -48.66
N SER A 152 -42.89 56.40 -47.90
CA SER A 152 -42.42 56.24 -46.52
C SER A 152 -43.54 55.91 -45.52
N LYS A 153 -44.81 56.27 -45.80
CA LYS A 153 -45.96 55.80 -44.99
C LYS A 153 -46.08 54.29 -44.94
N LYS A 154 -45.95 53.63 -46.09
CA LYS A 154 -46.10 52.17 -46.19
C LYS A 154 -44.96 51.46 -45.46
N TRP A 155 -43.74 52.01 -45.52
CA TRP A 155 -42.60 51.51 -44.75
C TRP A 155 -42.83 51.67 -43.24
N LEU A 156 -43.31 52.84 -42.81
CA LEU A 156 -43.58 53.12 -41.39
C LEU A 156 -44.61 52.13 -40.83
N ASP A 157 -45.73 51.91 -41.54
CA ASP A 157 -46.78 50.98 -41.08
C ASP A 157 -46.27 49.54 -40.94
N ILE A 158 -45.41 49.09 -41.86
CA ILE A 158 -44.85 47.73 -41.82
C ILE A 158 -43.86 47.56 -40.65
N HIS A 159 -43.04 48.58 -40.38
CA HIS A 159 -41.91 48.46 -39.44
C HIS A 159 -42.17 49.09 -38.06
N ASN A 160 -43.26 49.84 -37.87
CA ASN A 160 -43.56 50.50 -36.59
C ASN A 160 -43.62 49.51 -35.43
N LYS A 161 -44.35 48.40 -35.65
CA LYS A 161 -44.49 47.34 -34.66
C LYS A 161 -43.13 46.75 -34.29
N THR A 162 -42.27 46.50 -35.28
CA THR A 162 -40.91 45.98 -35.04
C THR A 162 -40.04 46.96 -34.26
N LEU A 163 -40.15 48.27 -34.53
CA LEU A 163 -39.41 49.28 -33.77
C LEU A 163 -39.91 49.38 -32.32
N ASP A 164 -41.21 49.25 -32.10
CA ASP A 164 -41.79 49.19 -30.75
C ASP A 164 -41.36 47.93 -30.01
N ASP A 165 -41.44 46.76 -30.64
CA ASP A 165 -40.98 45.49 -30.06
C ASP A 165 -39.48 45.55 -29.68
N LEU A 166 -38.64 46.15 -30.53
CA LEU A 166 -37.20 46.34 -30.26
C LEU A 166 -36.95 47.24 -29.04
N LYS A 167 -37.76 48.31 -28.89
CA LYS A 167 -37.69 49.21 -27.75
C LYS A 167 -38.16 48.51 -26.47
N ASP A 168 -39.23 47.74 -26.54
CA ASP A 168 -39.76 47.02 -25.37
C ASP A 168 -38.78 45.94 -24.89
N LEU A 169 -38.19 45.18 -25.81
CA LEU A 169 -37.10 44.24 -25.49
C LEU A 169 -35.89 44.93 -24.85
N SER A 170 -35.59 46.15 -25.30
CA SER A 170 -34.53 46.98 -24.72
C SER A 170 -34.86 47.40 -23.29
N ILE A 171 -36.09 47.84 -23.03
CA ILE A 171 -36.57 48.20 -21.69
C ILE A 171 -36.51 46.99 -20.76
N GLU A 172 -36.94 45.81 -21.22
CA GLU A 172 -36.89 44.58 -20.45
C GLU A 172 -35.44 44.19 -20.09
N ARG A 173 -34.50 44.30 -21.04
CA ARG A 173 -33.07 44.07 -20.81
C ARG A 173 -32.50 45.04 -19.78
N ASN A 174 -32.84 46.32 -19.85
CA ASN A 174 -32.39 47.31 -18.85
C ASN A 174 -32.96 46.99 -17.46
N ALA A 175 -34.25 46.61 -17.36
CA ALA A 175 -34.86 46.22 -16.10
C ALA A 175 -34.23 44.96 -15.48
N LYS A 176 -33.80 44.00 -16.31
CA LYS A 176 -33.02 42.83 -15.87
C LYS A 176 -31.65 43.24 -15.33
N LEU A 177 -30.95 44.14 -16.02
CA LEU A 177 -29.66 44.68 -15.57
C LEU A 177 -29.79 45.40 -14.21
N ASP A 178 -30.81 46.24 -14.05
CA ASP A 178 -31.07 46.94 -12.78
C ASP A 178 -31.36 45.99 -11.61
N LYS A 179 -32.05 44.88 -11.86
CA LYS A 179 -32.28 43.83 -10.85
C LYS A 179 -30.98 43.15 -10.42
N LEU A 180 -30.08 42.87 -11.37
CA LEU A 180 -28.77 42.30 -11.08
C LEU A 180 -27.91 43.26 -10.25
N ILE A 181 -27.95 44.57 -10.57
CA ILE A 181 -27.26 45.62 -9.80
C ILE A 181 -27.81 45.71 -8.37
N LYS A 182 -29.13 45.59 -8.19
CA LYS A 182 -29.75 45.65 -6.85
C LYS A 182 -29.43 44.44 -5.97
N ARG A 183 -29.31 43.24 -6.54
CA ARG A 183 -28.93 42.02 -5.80
C ARG A 183 -27.45 41.98 -5.40
N ALA A 184 -26.65 42.79 -6.06
CA ALA A 184 -25.22 42.90 -5.87
C ALA A 184 -24.80 43.85 -4.74
N LYS A 185 -25.71 44.72 -4.29
CA LYS A 185 -25.54 45.62 -3.14
C LYS A 185 -26.12 44.98 -1.88
#